data_AF-A0A319C8E1-F1
#
_entry.id   AF-A0A319C8E1-F1
#
_cell.length_a   1.000
_cell.length_b   1.000
_cell.length_c   1.000
_cell.angle_alpha   90.00
_cell.angle_beta   90.00
_cell.angle_gamma   90.00
#
_symmetry.space_group_name_H-M   'P 1'
#
loop_
_entity.id
_entity.type
_entity.pdbx_description
1 polymer ?
#
loop_
_entity_poly.entity_id
_entity_poly.type
_entity_poly.pdbx_seq_one_letter_code
_entity_poly.pdbx_strand_id
1 'polypeptide(L)'
;MPALQLLSTEFENFGWENETLLNKIQTLMNQGLVMASRGAPDNRVFSVEELAWFAKASYSIAFKVFRSTDLEPFADTCQKTDSTEHIVPSEHYLLCDSLKIARVVVEARKEISVDEKQKHYSAIHRIGTHFRELFKSQRVEHSTNARFEKWLFQHRITLALDLEASIFLNNWTGVCTIIEEASPFLDEKLSSVFLDGILRSEGHLKARVQAAKTLLRTLHTSPSPFLDKSTFIIPALPRYNRCLFQLSLDAAEYQIAESILDQSLILVQEKDAKAGNNGNLSLPGYPEDEIRWLSTVAFNRAVDYYLAAADADCRRWAEKAISLADMAKDDGALGRLLRSKLEMLT
;
A
#
# COMPACT_ATOMS: atom_id res chain seq x y z
N MET A 1 -10.92 24.40 -36.56
CA MET A 1 -12.17 24.31 -35.76
C MET A 1 -13.29 23.37 -36.24
N PRO A 2 -13.38 22.87 -37.50
CA PRO A 2 -14.42 21.89 -37.87
C PRO A 2 -14.28 20.51 -37.18
N ALA A 3 -13.04 20.06 -36.97
CA ALA A 3 -12.75 18.76 -36.37
C ALA A 3 -13.15 18.68 -34.88
N LEU A 4 -13.01 19.77 -34.13
CA LEU A 4 -13.40 19.84 -32.71
C LEU A 4 -14.93 19.87 -32.54
N GLN A 5 -15.64 20.58 -33.42
CA GLN A 5 -17.10 20.55 -33.45
C GLN A 5 -17.65 19.18 -33.80
N LEU A 6 -17.06 18.51 -34.81
CA LEU A 6 -17.43 17.14 -35.20
C LEU A 6 -17.26 16.17 -34.02
N LEU A 7 -16.11 16.19 -33.34
CA LEU A 7 -15.84 15.35 -32.19
C LEU A 7 -16.80 15.64 -31.03
N SER A 8 -17.12 16.92 -30.77
CA SER A 8 -18.11 17.31 -29.74
C SER A 8 -19.50 16.76 -30.05
N THR A 9 -19.97 16.87 -31.30
CA THR A 9 -21.27 16.30 -31.71
C THR A 9 -21.29 14.78 -31.67
N GLU A 10 -20.18 14.12 -32.01
CA GLU A 10 -20.05 12.67 -31.89
C GLU A 10 -20.11 12.25 -30.40
N PHE A 11 -19.45 12.99 -29.50
CA PHE A 11 -19.51 12.69 -28.06
C PHE A 11 -20.92 12.81 -27.46
N GLU A 12 -21.73 13.74 -27.97
CA GLU A 12 -23.10 13.99 -27.50
C GLU A 12 -24.15 13.00 -28.06
N ASN A 13 -23.88 12.39 -29.23
CA ASN A 13 -24.89 11.60 -29.96
C ASN A 13 -24.91 10.09 -29.65
N PHE A 14 -23.89 9.54 -29.00
CA PHE A 14 -23.89 8.11 -28.65
C PHE A 14 -24.72 7.88 -27.37
N GLY A 15 -25.58 6.86 -27.37
CA GLY A 15 -26.10 6.27 -26.13
C GLY A 15 -25.07 5.27 -25.61
N TRP A 16 -24.41 5.57 -24.49
CA TRP A 16 -23.16 4.90 -24.12
C TRP A 16 -23.32 3.83 -23.03
N GLU A 17 -22.75 2.66 -23.28
CA GLU A 17 -22.37 1.72 -22.21
C GLU A 17 -20.99 2.11 -21.64
N ASN A 18 -20.92 2.23 -20.31
CA ASN A 18 -19.88 2.98 -19.61
C ASN A 18 -18.44 2.53 -19.88
N GLU A 19 -18.16 1.25 -20.15
CA GLU A 19 -16.78 0.73 -20.35
C GLU A 19 -16.25 1.02 -21.76
N THR A 20 -17.13 0.87 -22.75
CA THR A 20 -16.82 1.23 -24.13
C THR A 20 -16.51 2.73 -24.24
N LEU A 21 -17.19 3.58 -23.46
CA LEU A 21 -16.96 5.02 -23.41
C LEU A 21 -15.54 5.38 -22.97
N LEU A 22 -15.07 4.87 -21.83
CA LEU A 22 -13.73 5.16 -21.31
C LEU A 22 -12.61 4.68 -22.26
N ASN A 23 -12.82 3.55 -22.94
CA ASN A 23 -11.86 3.04 -23.94
C ASN A 23 -11.91 3.83 -25.25
N LYS A 24 -13.10 4.24 -25.71
CA LYS A 24 -13.28 5.10 -26.89
C LYS A 24 -12.69 6.49 -26.66
N ILE A 25 -12.89 7.09 -25.49
CA ILE A 25 -12.30 8.37 -25.11
C ILE A 25 -10.77 8.32 -25.19
N GLN A 26 -10.15 7.28 -24.59
CA GLN A 26 -8.69 7.12 -24.65
C GLN A 26 -8.20 6.87 -26.09
N THR A 27 -8.96 6.11 -26.89
CA THR A 27 -8.62 5.84 -28.29
C THR A 27 -8.66 7.11 -29.14
N LEU A 28 -9.70 7.93 -28.99
CA LEU A 28 -9.84 9.21 -29.68
C LEU A 28 -8.73 10.19 -29.28
N MET A 29 -8.35 10.20 -27.99
CA MET A 29 -7.22 10.98 -27.50
C MET A 29 -5.88 10.51 -28.10
N ASN A 30 -5.62 9.21 -28.14
CA ASN A 30 -4.43 8.64 -28.77
C ASN A 30 -4.35 8.98 -30.26
N GLN A 31 -5.47 8.91 -30.97
CA GLN A 31 -5.55 9.30 -32.39
C GLN A 31 -5.26 10.78 -32.58
N GLY A 32 -5.86 11.65 -31.76
CA GLY A 32 -5.59 13.09 -31.77
C GLY A 32 -4.13 13.42 -31.47
N LEU A 33 -3.51 12.72 -30.53
CA LEU A 33 -2.09 12.91 -30.17
C LEU A 33 -1.15 12.46 -31.30
N VAL A 34 -1.42 11.30 -31.92
CA VAL A 34 -0.66 10.79 -33.07
C VAL A 34 -0.76 11.72 -34.28
N MET A 35 -1.94 12.31 -34.51
CA MET A 35 -2.14 13.32 -35.54
C MET A 35 -1.39 14.63 -35.22
N ALA A 36 -1.31 15.03 -33.94
CA ALA A 36 -0.54 16.19 -33.52
C ALA A 36 0.99 15.98 -33.57
N SER A 37 1.48 14.75 -33.36
CA SER A 37 2.92 14.43 -33.35
C SER A 37 3.51 14.18 -34.75
N ARG A 38 2.69 14.04 -35.79
CA ARG A 38 3.14 13.79 -37.18
C ARG A 38 3.41 15.06 -38.01
N GLY A 39 3.21 16.25 -37.44
CA GLY A 39 3.47 17.52 -38.11
C GLY A 39 4.84 18.12 -37.79
N ALA A 40 5.51 18.70 -38.78
CA ALA A 40 6.57 19.69 -38.55
C ALA A 40 6.04 20.84 -37.66
N PRO A 41 6.89 21.66 -37.00
CA PRO A 41 6.43 22.69 -36.06
C PRO A 41 5.34 23.63 -36.61
N ASP A 42 5.38 23.91 -37.91
CA ASP A 42 4.41 24.73 -38.67
C ASP A 42 3.17 23.97 -39.18
N ASN A 43 3.08 22.65 -38.95
CA ASN A 43 2.05 21.79 -39.53
C ASN A 43 1.39 20.86 -38.49
N ARG A 44 1.33 21.31 -37.22
CA ARG A 44 0.56 20.62 -36.18
C ARG A 44 -0.93 20.81 -36.46
N VAL A 45 -1.65 19.69 -36.64
CA VAL A 45 -3.10 19.67 -36.93
C VAL A 45 -3.93 20.23 -35.77
N PHE A 46 -3.38 20.22 -34.55
CA PHE A 46 -4.01 20.77 -33.35
C PHE A 46 -3.02 21.61 -32.55
N SER A 47 -3.47 22.75 -32.02
CA SER A 47 -2.69 23.56 -31.08
C SER A 47 -2.60 22.89 -29.70
N VAL A 48 -1.63 23.29 -28.88
CA VAL A 48 -1.49 22.80 -27.49
C VAL A 48 -2.73 23.12 -26.66
N GLU A 49 -3.37 24.26 -26.93
CA GLU A 49 -4.60 24.69 -26.28
C GLU A 49 -5.80 23.84 -26.70
N GLU A 50 -5.88 23.46 -27.98
CA GLU A 50 -6.93 22.57 -28.50
C GLU A 50 -6.82 21.16 -27.92
N LEU A 51 -5.61 20.63 -27.77
CA LEU A 51 -5.37 19.34 -27.12
C LEU A 51 -5.68 19.37 -25.62
N ALA A 52 -5.31 20.44 -24.92
CA ALA A 52 -5.64 20.63 -23.51
C ALA A 52 -7.15 20.78 -23.29
N TRP A 53 -7.84 21.50 -24.18
CA TRP A 53 -9.30 21.59 -24.17
C TRP A 53 -9.95 20.23 -24.40
N PHE A 54 -9.47 19.48 -25.41
CA PHE A 54 -9.99 18.15 -25.73
C PHE A 54 -9.83 17.19 -24.55
N ALA A 55 -8.66 17.17 -23.93
CA ALA A 55 -8.36 16.41 -22.71
C ALA A 55 -9.30 16.77 -21.54
N LYS A 56 -9.61 18.05 -21.38
CA LYS A 56 -10.52 18.53 -20.33
C LYS A 56 -11.97 18.14 -20.60
N ALA A 57 -12.43 18.28 -21.84
CA ALA A 57 -13.78 17.92 -22.24
C ALA A 57 -14.02 16.42 -22.08
N SER A 58 -13.09 15.60 -22.56
CA SER A 58 -13.18 14.15 -22.48
C SER A 58 -13.15 13.62 -21.04
N TYR A 59 -12.31 14.20 -20.16
CA TYR A 59 -12.31 13.87 -18.74
C TYR A 59 -13.63 14.27 -18.07
N SER A 60 -14.14 15.46 -18.36
CA SER A 60 -15.40 15.95 -17.77
C SER A 60 -16.59 15.05 -18.14
N ILE A 61 -16.62 14.54 -19.37
CA ILE A 61 -17.62 13.56 -19.83
C ILE A 61 -17.43 12.24 -19.08
N ALA A 62 -16.21 11.69 -19.04
CA ALA A 62 -15.91 10.46 -18.32
C ALA A 62 -16.29 10.54 -16.83
N PHE A 63 -16.01 11.67 -16.18
CA PHE A 63 -16.35 11.92 -14.78
C PHE A 63 -17.87 12.00 -14.55
N LYS A 64 -18.62 12.67 -15.43
CA LYS A 64 -20.08 12.73 -15.34
C LYS A 64 -20.71 11.33 -15.45
N VAL A 65 -20.23 10.51 -16.37
CA VAL A 65 -20.69 9.12 -16.54
C VAL A 65 -20.32 8.26 -15.32
N PHE A 66 -19.15 8.49 -14.72
CA PHE A 66 -18.76 7.84 -13.48
C PHE A 66 -19.72 8.20 -12.33
N ARG A 67 -20.09 9.48 -12.17
CA ARG A 67 -20.99 9.95 -11.10
C ARG A 67 -22.45 9.47 -11.24
N SER A 68 -22.95 9.25 -12.44
CA SER A 68 -24.31 8.73 -12.65
C SER A 68 -24.48 7.26 -12.26
N THR A 69 -23.39 6.59 -11.89
CA THR A 69 -23.39 5.24 -11.34
C THR A 69 -23.13 5.40 -9.84
N ASP A 70 -24.14 5.27 -8.97
CA ASP A 70 -24.11 5.60 -7.52
C ASP A 70 -22.79 5.22 -6.78
N LEU A 71 -21.80 6.11 -6.81
CA LEU A 71 -20.43 5.91 -6.31
C LEU A 71 -19.90 7.21 -5.70
N GLU A 72 -20.61 7.71 -4.69
CA GLU A 72 -20.29 8.99 -4.04
C GLU A 72 -18.93 9.05 -3.29
N PRO A 73 -18.39 8.00 -2.62
CA PRO A 73 -17.18 8.19 -1.81
C PRO A 73 -15.89 8.38 -2.62
N PHE A 74 -15.83 7.86 -3.86
CA PHE A 74 -14.64 8.02 -4.73
C PHE A 74 -14.71 9.26 -5.62
N ALA A 75 -15.91 9.65 -6.07
CA ALA A 75 -16.11 10.80 -6.96
C ALA A 75 -15.69 12.13 -6.30
N ASP A 76 -15.87 12.26 -4.98
CA ASP A 76 -15.50 13.46 -4.24
C ASP A 76 -13.98 13.64 -4.09
N THR A 77 -13.21 12.55 -4.17
CA THR A 77 -11.74 12.60 -4.12
C THR A 77 -11.13 12.96 -5.49
N CYS A 78 -11.85 12.68 -6.57
CA CYS A 78 -11.55 13.14 -7.94
C CYS A 78 -12.07 14.56 -8.21
N GLN A 79 -12.04 15.43 -7.19
CA GLN A 79 -12.52 16.82 -7.25
C GLN A 79 -12.12 17.52 -8.56
N LYS A 80 -13.13 18.22 -9.12
CA LYS A 80 -13.08 19.08 -10.31
C LYS A 80 -11.72 19.77 -10.40
N THR A 81 -10.96 19.47 -11.45
CA THR A 81 -9.86 20.33 -11.88
C THR A 81 -10.43 21.73 -11.99
N ASP A 82 -9.89 22.68 -11.22
CA ASP A 82 -10.33 24.07 -11.27
C ASP A 82 -10.40 24.53 -12.72
N SER A 83 -11.48 25.22 -13.04
CA SER A 83 -11.92 25.57 -14.39
C SER A 83 -10.91 26.38 -15.21
N THR A 84 -9.77 26.74 -14.64
CA THR A 84 -8.72 27.62 -15.18
C THR A 84 -7.37 26.94 -15.48
N GLU A 85 -7.14 25.68 -15.11
CA GLU A 85 -5.84 25.03 -15.35
C GLU A 85 -5.79 24.24 -16.67
N HIS A 86 -4.75 24.51 -17.48
CA HIS A 86 -4.42 23.73 -18.67
C HIS A 86 -4.00 22.30 -18.27
N ILE A 87 -4.79 21.30 -18.68
CA ILE A 87 -4.48 19.87 -18.50
C ILE A 87 -3.47 19.46 -19.56
N VAL A 88 -2.30 18.98 -19.15
CA VAL A 88 -1.30 18.42 -20.06
C VAL A 88 -1.78 17.04 -20.51
N PRO A 89 -1.58 16.61 -21.78
CA PRO A 89 -2.05 15.29 -22.25
C PRO A 89 -1.61 14.10 -21.38
N SER A 90 -0.42 14.15 -20.78
CA SER A 90 0.09 13.14 -19.85
C SER A 90 -0.70 13.07 -18.53
N GLU A 91 -1.18 14.20 -18.02
CA GLU A 91 -2.04 14.29 -16.83
C GLU A 91 -3.44 13.72 -17.11
N HIS A 92 -3.94 13.91 -18.33
CA HIS A 92 -5.21 13.32 -18.74
C HIS A 92 -5.19 11.80 -18.73
N TYR A 93 -4.11 11.16 -19.19
CA TYR A 93 -3.98 9.71 -19.11
C TYR A 93 -3.98 9.21 -17.66
N LEU A 94 -3.29 9.91 -16.74
CA LEU A 94 -3.35 9.59 -15.32
C LEU A 94 -4.77 9.70 -14.75
N LEU A 95 -5.53 10.74 -15.14
CA LEU A 95 -6.93 10.89 -14.74
C LEU A 95 -7.81 9.74 -15.26
N CYS A 96 -7.69 9.42 -16.55
CA CYS A 96 -8.45 8.36 -17.16
C CYS A 96 -8.14 7.01 -16.52
N ASP A 97 -6.87 6.70 -16.28
CA ASP A 97 -6.46 5.47 -15.61
C ASP A 97 -6.97 5.40 -14.17
N SER A 98 -6.95 6.53 -13.44
CA SER A 98 -7.50 6.62 -12.08
C SER A 98 -9.02 6.33 -12.07
N LEU A 99 -9.77 6.87 -13.04
CA LEU A 99 -11.20 6.58 -13.16
C LEU A 99 -11.47 5.14 -13.59
N LYS A 100 -10.68 4.61 -14.53
CA LYS A 100 -10.79 3.22 -14.99
C LYS A 100 -10.55 2.24 -13.85
N ILE A 101 -9.45 2.41 -13.10
CA ILE A 101 -9.11 1.49 -12.02
C ILE A 101 -10.14 1.54 -10.89
N ALA A 102 -10.61 2.74 -10.51
CA ALA A 102 -11.65 2.91 -9.50
C ALA A 102 -12.94 2.19 -9.88
N ARG A 103 -13.35 2.28 -11.16
CA ARG A 103 -14.54 1.58 -11.64
C ARG A 103 -14.36 0.07 -11.66
N VAL A 104 -13.27 -0.43 -12.25
CA VAL A 104 -13.04 -1.87 -12.38
C VAL A 104 -12.96 -2.54 -10.99
N VAL A 105 -12.39 -1.86 -9.99
CA VAL A 105 -12.38 -2.33 -8.59
C VAL A 105 -13.79 -2.45 -8.01
N VAL A 106 -14.65 -1.47 -8.24
CA VAL A 106 -16.04 -1.53 -7.76
C VAL A 106 -16.77 -2.72 -8.36
N GLU A 107 -16.62 -2.94 -9.67
CA GLU A 107 -17.23 -4.10 -10.34
C GLU A 107 -16.62 -5.41 -9.82
N ALA A 108 -15.29 -5.49 -9.69
CA ALA A 108 -14.60 -6.66 -9.16
C ALA A 108 -15.07 -7.06 -7.75
N ARG A 109 -15.35 -6.08 -6.89
CA ARG A 109 -15.81 -6.32 -5.51
C ARG A 109 -17.28 -6.73 -5.43
N LYS A 110 -18.11 -6.30 -6.38
CA LYS A 110 -19.53 -6.69 -6.49
C LYS A 110 -19.70 -8.04 -7.19
N GLU A 111 -18.74 -8.41 -8.02
CA GLU A 111 -18.79 -9.61 -8.84
C GLU A 111 -18.74 -10.90 -7.99
N ILE A 112 -19.65 -11.82 -8.31
CA ILE A 112 -19.80 -13.12 -7.65
C ILE A 112 -19.10 -14.21 -8.45
N SER A 113 -19.11 -14.09 -9.78
CA SER A 113 -18.44 -15.03 -10.68
C SER A 113 -16.92 -14.96 -10.53
N VAL A 114 -16.29 -16.08 -10.18
CA VAL A 114 -14.83 -16.15 -9.99
C VAL A 114 -14.07 -15.78 -11.27
N ASP A 115 -14.55 -16.25 -12.43
CA ASP A 115 -13.89 -16.02 -13.72
C ASP A 115 -13.96 -14.54 -14.14
N GLU A 116 -15.11 -13.89 -13.97
CA GLU A 116 -15.27 -12.46 -14.27
C GLU A 116 -14.49 -11.60 -13.27
N LYS A 117 -14.51 -11.98 -11.99
CA LYS A 117 -13.70 -11.32 -10.95
C LYS A 117 -12.21 -11.41 -11.27
N GLN A 118 -11.73 -12.55 -11.75
CA GLN A 118 -10.34 -12.71 -12.19
C GLN A 118 -9.99 -11.80 -13.39
N LYS A 119 -10.90 -11.65 -14.36
CA LYS A 119 -10.70 -10.72 -15.48
C LYS A 119 -10.63 -9.28 -14.99
N HIS A 120 -11.52 -8.87 -14.08
CA HIS A 120 -11.50 -7.52 -13.51
C HIS A 120 -10.19 -7.25 -12.74
N TYR A 121 -9.74 -8.17 -11.90
CA TYR A 121 -8.45 -8.02 -11.18
C TYR A 121 -7.23 -8.04 -12.09
N SER A 122 -7.27 -8.79 -13.19
CA SER A 122 -6.22 -8.73 -14.22
C SER A 122 -6.21 -7.38 -14.95
N ALA A 123 -7.39 -6.80 -15.20
CA ALA A 123 -7.51 -5.47 -15.78
C ALA A 123 -6.98 -4.37 -14.83
N ILE A 124 -7.22 -4.50 -13.52
CA ILE A 124 -6.64 -3.61 -12.49
C ILE A 124 -5.12 -3.61 -12.58
N HIS A 125 -4.49 -4.79 -12.68
CA HIS A 125 -3.04 -4.89 -12.80
C HIS A 125 -2.49 -4.18 -14.06
N ARG A 126 -3.17 -4.36 -15.19
CA ARG A 126 -2.80 -3.72 -16.46
C ARG A 126 -2.92 -2.20 -16.40
N ILE A 127 -4.05 -1.68 -15.89
CA ILE A 127 -4.29 -0.24 -15.77
C ILE A 127 -3.32 0.37 -14.74
N GLY A 128 -3.12 -0.30 -13.61
CA GLY A 128 -2.20 0.14 -12.57
C GLY A 128 -0.76 0.23 -13.07
N THR A 129 -0.28 -0.77 -13.81
CA THR A 129 1.08 -0.77 -14.38
C THR A 129 1.27 0.42 -15.33
N HIS A 130 0.30 0.66 -16.23
CA HIS A 130 0.34 1.80 -17.15
C HIS A 130 0.34 3.14 -16.40
N PHE A 131 -0.50 3.30 -15.37
CA PHE A 131 -0.50 4.50 -14.53
C PHE A 131 0.87 4.72 -13.86
N ARG A 132 1.49 3.67 -13.32
CA ARG A 132 2.79 3.78 -12.63
C ARG A 132 3.92 4.16 -13.58
N GLU A 133 3.94 3.61 -14.79
CA GLU A 133 4.90 3.99 -15.83
C GLU A 133 4.76 5.46 -16.22
N LEU A 134 3.53 5.93 -16.44
CA LEU A 134 3.24 7.34 -16.72
C LEU A 134 3.65 8.24 -15.55
N PHE A 135 3.33 7.86 -14.32
CA PHE A 135 3.70 8.64 -13.12
C PHE A 135 5.23 8.75 -12.97
N LYS A 136 5.98 7.67 -13.20
CA LYS A 136 7.45 7.68 -13.18
C LYS A 136 8.03 8.62 -14.23
N SER A 137 7.47 8.65 -15.44
CA SER A 137 7.93 9.54 -16.51
C SER A 137 7.74 11.02 -16.18
N GLN A 138 6.68 11.38 -15.45
CA GLN A 138 6.36 12.77 -15.09
C GLN A 138 7.17 13.30 -13.90
N ARG A 139 7.69 12.41 -13.04
CA ARG A 139 8.49 12.79 -11.86
C ARG A 139 9.77 13.55 -12.20
N VAL A 140 10.30 13.37 -13.41
CA VAL A 140 11.55 14.02 -13.87
C VAL A 140 11.33 15.52 -14.17
N GLU A 141 10.10 15.95 -14.43
CA GLU A 141 9.82 17.30 -14.98
C GLU A 141 9.26 18.30 -13.96
N HIS A 142 8.60 17.87 -12.87
CA HIS A 142 7.85 18.79 -11.98
C HIS A 142 7.91 18.42 -10.48
N SER A 143 8.96 18.82 -9.77
CA SER A 143 9.22 18.44 -8.36
C SER A 143 8.66 19.38 -7.28
N THR A 144 7.96 20.47 -7.62
CA THR A 144 7.63 21.54 -6.64
C THR A 144 6.20 22.10 -6.68
N ASN A 145 5.23 21.37 -7.23
CA ASN A 145 3.85 21.87 -7.38
C ASN A 145 2.83 21.09 -6.54
N ALA A 146 1.80 21.78 -6.02
CA ALA A 146 0.62 21.18 -5.39
C ALA A 146 -0.06 20.10 -6.27
N ARG A 147 0.17 20.16 -7.57
CA ARG A 147 -0.22 19.16 -8.56
C ARG A 147 0.45 17.79 -8.34
N PHE A 148 1.71 17.77 -7.92
CA PHE A 148 2.46 16.53 -7.62
C PHE A 148 1.85 15.79 -6.42
N GLU A 149 1.42 16.51 -5.38
CA GLU A 149 0.75 15.92 -4.19
C GLU A 149 -0.56 15.20 -4.57
N LYS A 150 -1.36 15.80 -5.46
CA LYS A 150 -2.58 15.15 -5.98
C LYS A 150 -2.25 13.85 -6.72
N TRP A 151 -1.22 13.84 -7.56
CA TRP A 151 -0.82 12.65 -8.30
C TRP A 151 -0.19 11.58 -7.42
N LEU A 152 0.60 11.99 -6.43
CA LEU A 152 1.17 11.10 -5.43
C LEU A 152 0.06 10.36 -4.67
N PHE A 153 -0.99 11.09 -4.27
CA PHE A 153 -2.14 10.47 -3.60
C PHE A 153 -2.82 9.42 -4.50
N GLN A 154 -3.06 9.73 -5.78
CA GLN A 154 -3.63 8.77 -6.74
C GLN A 154 -2.70 7.58 -7.01
N HIS A 155 -1.38 7.81 -7.01
CA HIS A 155 -0.38 6.76 -7.14
C HIS A 155 -0.42 5.79 -5.95
N ARG A 156 -0.52 6.29 -4.72
CA ARG A 156 -0.69 5.46 -3.51
C ARG A 156 -1.95 4.61 -3.56
N ILE A 157 -3.08 5.20 -4.00
CA ILE A 157 -4.33 4.44 -4.21
C ILE A 157 -4.11 3.34 -5.24
N THR A 158 -3.49 3.66 -6.37
CA THR A 158 -3.21 2.69 -7.43
C THR A 158 -2.35 1.53 -6.93
N LEU A 159 -1.32 1.81 -6.12
CA LEU A 159 -0.49 0.78 -5.48
C LEU A 159 -1.31 -0.11 -4.53
N ALA A 160 -2.20 0.46 -3.72
CA ALA A 160 -3.10 -0.30 -2.84
C ALA A 160 -4.04 -1.21 -3.60
N LEU A 161 -4.66 -0.71 -4.67
CA LEU A 161 -5.57 -1.49 -5.51
C LEU A 161 -4.84 -2.59 -6.27
N ASP A 162 -3.61 -2.33 -6.72
CA ASP A 162 -2.80 -3.33 -7.41
C ASP A 162 -2.29 -4.43 -6.46
N LEU A 163 -2.00 -4.08 -5.21
CA LEU A 163 -1.69 -5.04 -4.16
C LEU A 163 -2.90 -5.93 -3.86
N GLU A 164 -4.11 -5.35 -3.73
CA GLU A 164 -5.35 -6.12 -3.59
C GLU A 164 -5.56 -7.09 -4.76
N ALA A 165 -5.37 -6.61 -5.99
CA ALA A 165 -5.47 -7.44 -7.18
C ALA A 165 -4.46 -8.60 -7.16
N SER A 166 -3.21 -8.31 -6.79
CA SER A 166 -2.16 -9.32 -6.71
C SER A 166 -2.45 -10.38 -5.63
N ILE A 167 -3.02 -9.97 -4.49
CA ILE A 167 -3.47 -10.87 -3.43
C ILE A 167 -4.60 -11.76 -3.95
N PHE A 168 -5.61 -11.19 -4.60
CA PHE A 168 -6.74 -11.94 -5.14
C PHE A 168 -6.29 -12.97 -6.19
N LEU A 169 -5.36 -12.59 -7.07
CA LEU A 169 -4.78 -13.46 -8.09
C LEU A 169 -3.75 -14.45 -7.54
N ASN A 170 -3.55 -14.49 -6.22
CA ASN A 170 -2.57 -15.35 -5.54
C ASN A 170 -1.11 -15.13 -6.02
N ASN A 171 -0.82 -13.95 -6.59
CA ASN A 171 0.51 -13.56 -7.08
C ASN A 171 1.32 -12.89 -5.96
N TRP A 172 1.77 -13.70 -4.99
CA TRP A 172 2.52 -13.22 -3.83
C TRP A 172 3.90 -12.64 -4.16
N THR A 173 4.51 -13.09 -5.26
CA THR A 173 5.71 -12.45 -5.81
C THR A 173 5.42 -11.01 -6.24
N GLY A 174 4.29 -10.80 -6.93
CA GLY A 174 3.79 -9.47 -7.30
C GLY A 174 3.55 -8.58 -6.08
N VAL A 175 2.91 -9.11 -5.03
CA VAL A 175 2.69 -8.38 -3.77
C VAL A 175 4.00 -7.85 -3.19
N CYS A 176 5.03 -8.68 -3.07
CA CYS A 176 6.34 -8.25 -2.59
C CYS A 176 6.97 -7.18 -3.48
N THR A 177 6.90 -7.33 -4.81
CA THR A 177 7.43 -6.32 -5.75
C THR A 177 6.71 -4.97 -5.64
N ILE A 178 5.39 -4.97 -5.43
CA ILE A 178 4.60 -3.74 -5.24
C ILE A 178 4.98 -3.04 -3.94
N ILE A 179 5.17 -3.81 -2.85
CA ILE A 179 5.62 -3.27 -1.56
C ILE A 179 6.98 -2.59 -1.70
N GLU A 180 7.93 -3.22 -2.40
CA GLU A 180 9.25 -2.66 -2.65
C GLU A 180 9.20 -1.42 -3.58
N GLU A 181 8.39 -1.47 -4.64
CA GLU A 181 8.14 -0.34 -5.54
C GLU A 181 7.53 0.86 -4.81
N ALA A 182 6.66 0.62 -3.83
CA ALA A 182 6.03 1.66 -3.03
C ALA A 182 6.99 2.37 -2.07
N SER A 183 8.18 1.80 -1.82
CA SER A 183 9.16 2.29 -0.83
C SER A 183 9.35 3.82 -0.78
N PRO A 184 9.63 4.55 -1.88
CA PRO A 184 9.83 6.00 -1.84
C PRO A 184 8.55 6.82 -1.60
N PHE A 185 7.38 6.17 -1.64
CA PHE A 185 6.07 6.82 -1.56
C PHE A 185 5.29 6.40 -0.31
N LEU A 186 5.77 5.45 0.50
CA LEU A 186 5.07 4.96 1.68
C LEU A 186 4.73 6.11 2.64
N ASP A 187 3.52 6.06 3.19
CA ASP A 187 3.08 6.85 4.34
C ASP A 187 2.41 5.91 5.36
N GLU A 188 2.01 6.45 6.51
CA GLU A 188 1.30 5.68 7.54
C GLU A 188 0.07 4.94 6.97
N LYS A 189 -0.74 5.64 6.18
CA LYS A 189 -2.00 5.13 5.65
C LYS A 189 -1.78 3.97 4.68
N LEU A 190 -0.89 4.13 3.71
CA LEU A 190 -0.58 3.11 2.71
C LEU A 190 0.03 1.86 3.37
N SER A 191 0.93 2.09 4.33
CA SER A 191 1.56 1.00 5.10
C SER A 191 0.52 0.19 5.89
N SER A 192 -0.48 0.87 6.46
CA SER A 192 -1.59 0.22 7.16
C SER A 192 -2.48 -0.57 6.20
N VAL A 193 -2.85 0.01 5.06
CA VAL A 193 -3.66 -0.64 4.02
C VAL A 193 -2.97 -1.89 3.48
N PHE A 194 -1.66 -1.84 3.24
CA PHE A 194 -0.89 -3.01 2.78
C PHE A 194 -0.89 -4.13 3.82
N LEU A 195 -0.56 -3.83 5.08
CA LEU A 195 -0.55 -4.84 6.13
C LEU A 195 -1.94 -5.46 6.29
N ASP A 196 -2.97 -4.62 6.31
CA ASP A 196 -4.35 -5.03 6.45
C ASP A 196 -4.83 -5.95 5.32
N GLY A 197 -4.51 -5.61 4.06
CA GLY A 197 -4.78 -6.47 2.91
C GLY A 197 -4.10 -7.84 3.03
N ILE A 198 -2.83 -7.87 3.44
CA ILE A 198 -2.09 -9.12 3.68
C ILE A 198 -2.75 -9.94 4.80
N LEU A 199 -3.16 -9.30 5.90
CA LEU A 199 -3.73 -9.97 7.06
C LEU A 199 -5.15 -10.51 6.84
N ARG A 200 -5.94 -9.86 5.97
CA ARG A 200 -7.31 -10.31 5.67
C ARG A 200 -7.40 -11.29 4.50
N SER A 201 -6.30 -11.49 3.77
CA SER A 201 -6.27 -12.40 2.63
C SER A 201 -6.45 -13.87 3.02
N GLU A 202 -7.11 -14.63 2.15
CA GLU A 202 -7.27 -16.09 2.28
C GLU A 202 -6.09 -16.90 1.71
N GLY A 203 -4.97 -16.23 1.38
CA GLY A 203 -3.81 -16.91 0.78
C GLY A 203 -3.00 -17.75 1.77
N HIS A 204 -2.08 -18.56 1.22
CA HIS A 204 -1.20 -19.42 2.00
C HIS A 204 -0.42 -18.62 3.07
N LEU A 205 -0.48 -19.10 4.33
CA LEU A 205 0.12 -18.41 5.48
C LEU A 205 1.59 -18.04 5.28
N LYS A 206 2.41 -18.95 4.72
CA LYS A 206 3.83 -18.67 4.45
C LYS A 206 4.05 -17.50 3.49
N ALA A 207 3.21 -17.38 2.47
CA ALA A 207 3.29 -16.29 1.51
C ALA A 207 2.89 -14.96 2.16
N ARG A 208 1.88 -14.98 3.04
CA ARG A 208 1.47 -13.82 3.86
C ARG A 208 2.58 -13.39 4.82
N VAL A 209 3.25 -14.33 5.49
CA VAL A 209 4.42 -14.06 6.35
C VAL A 209 5.51 -13.36 5.54
N GLN A 210 5.84 -13.87 4.35
CA GLN A 210 6.88 -13.29 3.52
C GLN A 210 6.52 -11.88 3.03
N ALA A 211 5.26 -11.63 2.67
CA ALA A 211 4.79 -10.30 2.28
C ALA A 211 4.84 -9.30 3.45
N ALA A 212 4.35 -9.70 4.64
CA ALA A 212 4.40 -8.87 5.84
C ALA A 212 5.84 -8.58 6.28
N LYS A 213 6.73 -9.57 6.22
CA LYS A 213 8.18 -9.40 6.46
C LYS A 213 8.81 -8.41 5.47
N THR A 214 8.45 -8.52 4.19
CA THR A 214 8.91 -7.59 3.15
C THR A 214 8.43 -6.17 3.46
N LEU A 215 7.17 -5.99 3.88
CA LEU A 215 6.63 -4.69 4.29
C LEU A 215 7.42 -4.09 5.45
N LEU A 216 7.63 -4.82 6.55
CA LEU A 216 8.41 -4.31 7.69
C LEU A 216 9.82 -3.91 7.27
N ARG A 217 10.50 -4.76 6.48
CA ARG A 217 11.83 -4.45 5.96
C ARG A 217 11.83 -3.17 5.15
N THR A 218 10.85 -3.00 4.26
CA THR A 218 10.72 -1.80 3.42
C THR A 218 10.42 -0.57 4.27
N LEU A 219 9.61 -0.68 5.33
CA LEU A 219 9.36 0.45 6.25
C LEU A 219 10.66 0.91 6.93
N HIS A 220 11.52 -0.02 7.34
CA HIS A 220 12.80 0.31 7.96
C HIS A 220 13.79 0.98 7.00
N THR A 221 13.82 0.56 5.74
CA THR A 221 14.80 1.03 4.74
C THR A 221 14.27 2.13 3.83
N SER A 222 12.99 2.49 3.94
CA SER A 222 12.33 3.42 3.03
C SER A 222 12.99 4.82 3.06
N PRO A 223 13.26 5.41 1.88
CA PRO A 223 13.69 6.80 1.76
C PRO A 223 12.51 7.79 1.71
N SER A 224 11.29 7.34 1.99
CA SER A 224 10.08 8.16 1.87
C SER A 224 10.14 9.37 2.81
N PRO A 225 9.96 10.61 2.32
CA PRO A 225 9.88 11.79 3.18
C PRO A 225 8.57 11.84 3.99
N PHE A 226 7.61 10.97 3.69
CA PHE A 226 6.29 10.90 4.33
C PHE A 226 6.24 9.92 5.50
N LEU A 227 7.34 9.20 5.76
CA LEU A 227 7.51 8.35 6.93
C LEU A 227 8.38 9.06 7.95
N ASP A 228 7.75 9.66 8.96
CA ASP A 228 8.49 10.13 10.12
C ASP A 228 8.88 8.94 11.00
N LYS A 229 10.19 8.68 11.11
CA LYS A 229 10.72 7.61 11.96
C LYS A 229 10.30 7.79 13.42
N SER A 230 10.27 9.03 13.89
CA SER A 230 10.01 9.38 15.28
C SER A 230 8.53 9.27 15.65
N THR A 231 7.66 9.73 14.76
CA THR A 231 6.21 9.81 15.02
C THR A 231 5.46 8.55 14.58
N PHE A 232 5.89 7.88 13.51
CA PHE A 232 5.16 6.73 12.96
C PHE A 232 5.87 5.40 13.17
N ILE A 233 7.12 5.28 12.73
CA ILE A 233 7.80 3.96 12.73
C ILE A 233 7.95 3.44 14.16
N ILE A 234 8.44 4.28 15.08
CA ILE A 234 8.68 3.84 16.47
C ILE A 234 7.37 3.41 17.16
N PRO A 235 6.25 4.15 17.08
CA PRO A 235 4.99 3.72 17.71
C PRO A 235 4.25 2.59 16.98
N ALA A 236 4.34 2.50 15.64
CA ALA A 236 3.62 1.49 14.86
C ALA A 236 4.34 0.14 14.81
N LEU A 237 5.68 0.15 14.85
CA LEU A 237 6.51 -1.05 14.71
C LEU A 237 6.16 -2.17 15.70
N PRO A 238 5.91 -1.92 17.01
CA PRO A 238 5.49 -2.96 17.94
C PRO A 238 4.23 -3.71 17.49
N ARG A 239 3.23 -3.00 16.96
CA ARG A 239 1.99 -3.62 16.46
C ARG A 239 2.23 -4.43 15.19
N TYR A 240 3.11 -3.94 14.32
CA TYR A 240 3.53 -4.63 13.10
C TYR A 240 4.31 -5.91 13.44
N ASN A 241 5.22 -5.83 14.40
CA ASN A 241 5.96 -6.97 14.94
C ASN A 241 5.02 -8.00 15.57
N ARG A 242 4.04 -7.56 16.36
CA ARG A 242 2.98 -8.43 16.91
C ARG A 242 2.26 -9.20 15.80
N CYS A 243 1.81 -8.50 14.76
CA CYS A 243 1.10 -9.13 13.65
C CYS A 243 1.98 -10.15 12.91
N LEU A 244 3.23 -9.79 12.60
CA LEU A 244 4.16 -10.69 11.92
C LEU A 244 4.55 -11.88 12.81
N PHE A 245 4.74 -11.67 14.11
CA PHE A 245 5.07 -12.71 15.07
C PHE A 245 3.95 -13.75 15.16
N GLN A 246 2.71 -13.30 15.38
CA GLN A 246 1.55 -14.20 15.41
C GLN A 246 1.40 -14.96 14.09
N LEU A 247 1.46 -14.24 12.96
CA LEU A 247 1.34 -14.87 11.65
C LEU A 247 2.46 -15.90 11.38
N SER A 248 3.66 -15.64 11.88
CA SER A 248 4.79 -16.57 11.77
C SER A 248 4.61 -17.82 12.63
N LEU A 249 4.05 -17.68 13.84
CA LEU A 249 3.67 -18.83 14.67
C LEU A 249 2.60 -19.68 13.99
N ASP A 250 1.55 -19.05 13.46
CA ASP A 250 0.44 -19.73 12.77
C ASP A 250 0.93 -20.47 11.51
N ALA A 251 1.93 -19.91 10.81
CA ALA A 251 2.54 -20.51 9.63
C ALA A 251 3.62 -21.56 9.94
N ALA A 252 3.93 -21.81 11.22
CA ALA A 252 5.07 -22.60 11.68
C ALA A 252 6.44 -22.12 11.15
N GLU A 253 6.57 -20.82 10.88
CA GLU A 253 7.80 -20.13 10.46
C GLU A 253 8.58 -19.65 11.70
N TYR A 254 8.97 -20.59 12.57
CA TYR A 254 9.51 -20.28 13.89
C TYR A 254 10.82 -19.51 13.86
N GLN A 255 11.66 -19.66 12.83
CA GLN A 255 12.88 -18.86 12.70
C GLN A 255 12.57 -17.37 12.49
N ILE A 256 11.48 -17.06 11.77
CA ILE A 256 11.03 -15.67 11.57
C ILE A 256 10.46 -15.13 12.88
N ALA A 257 9.60 -15.90 13.54
CA ALA A 257 9.04 -15.53 14.84
C ALA A 257 10.14 -15.23 15.87
N GLU A 258 11.17 -16.07 15.95
CA GLU A 258 12.30 -15.88 16.84
C GLU A 258 13.11 -14.63 16.51
N SER A 259 13.37 -14.36 15.22
CA SER A 259 14.05 -13.13 14.80
C SER A 259 13.29 -11.86 15.21
N ILE A 260 11.97 -11.90 15.34
CA ILE A 260 11.16 -10.76 15.79
C ILE A 260 11.32 -10.54 17.30
N LEU A 261 11.48 -11.62 18.07
CA LEU A 261 11.82 -11.53 19.50
C LEU A 261 13.17 -10.84 19.68
N ASP A 262 14.17 -11.25 18.90
CA ASP A 262 15.52 -10.67 18.96
C ASP A 262 15.51 -9.18 18.60
N GLN A 263 14.80 -8.82 17.53
CA GLN A 263 14.64 -7.41 17.15
C GLN A 263 13.90 -6.60 18.22
N SER A 264 12.84 -7.16 18.82
CA SER A 264 12.10 -6.47 19.88
C SER A 264 12.95 -6.28 21.13
N LEU A 265 13.77 -7.26 21.51
CA LEU A 265 14.74 -7.15 22.61
C LEU A 265 15.73 -6.01 22.38
N ILE A 266 16.34 -5.95 21.19
CA ILE A 266 17.29 -4.90 20.83
C ILE A 266 16.62 -3.52 20.92
N LEU A 267 15.41 -3.37 20.38
CA LEU A 267 14.67 -2.11 20.40
C LEU A 267 14.35 -1.63 21.82
N VAL A 268 13.98 -2.56 22.71
CA VAL A 268 13.68 -2.24 24.11
C VAL A 268 14.97 -1.85 24.86
N GLN A 269 16.06 -2.61 24.68
CA GLN A 269 17.36 -2.37 25.34
C GLN A 269 18.04 -1.07 24.89
N GLU A 270 18.02 -0.76 23.59
CA GLU A 270 18.59 0.48 23.06
C GLU A 270 17.94 1.72 23.66
N LYS A 271 16.67 1.64 24.03
CA LYS A 271 15.97 2.76 24.66
C LYS A 271 16.40 2.93 26.11
N ASP A 272 16.47 1.86 26.89
CA ASP A 272 16.86 1.96 28.30
C ASP A 272 18.27 2.55 28.46
N ALA A 273 19.19 2.20 27.55
CA ALA A 273 20.51 2.80 27.49
C ALA A 273 20.49 4.32 27.15
N LYS A 274 19.52 4.78 26.33
CA LYS A 274 19.38 6.19 25.92
C LYS A 274 18.61 7.04 26.95
N ALA A 275 17.65 6.45 27.66
CA ALA A 275 16.88 7.10 28.72
C ALA A 275 17.74 7.49 29.93
N GLY A 276 18.82 6.75 30.19
CA GLY A 276 19.80 7.10 31.23
C GLY A 276 20.68 8.32 30.91
N ASN A 277 20.73 8.78 29.65
CA ASN A 277 21.73 9.77 29.20
C ASN A 277 21.17 11.13 28.75
N ASN A 278 19.88 11.29 28.41
CA ASN A 278 19.35 12.60 27.97
C ASN A 278 17.85 12.77 28.32
N GLY A 279 17.56 13.59 29.34
CA GLY A 279 16.22 13.81 29.88
C GLY A 279 15.24 14.63 29.04
N ASN A 280 15.53 14.98 27.78
CA ASN A 280 14.78 16.05 27.07
C ASN A 280 14.11 15.70 25.73
N LEU A 281 14.07 14.43 25.28
CA LEU A 281 13.16 14.02 24.19
C LEU A 281 12.50 12.67 24.49
N SER A 282 11.34 12.71 25.15
CA SER A 282 10.53 11.52 25.45
C SER A 282 9.81 11.02 24.21
N LEU A 283 10.49 10.26 23.36
CA LEU A 283 9.81 9.39 22.41
C LEU A 283 9.07 8.25 23.14
N PRO A 284 7.87 7.84 22.69
CA PRO A 284 7.15 6.70 23.26
C PRO A 284 8.04 5.46 23.27
N GLY A 285 8.05 4.71 24.38
CA GLY A 285 8.82 3.46 24.45
C GLY A 285 8.14 2.34 23.68
N TYR A 286 8.81 1.19 23.63
CA TYR A 286 8.10 -0.04 23.28
C TYR A 286 6.92 -0.18 24.27
N PRO A 287 5.67 -0.31 23.78
CA PRO A 287 4.50 -0.33 24.65
C PRO A 287 4.56 -1.51 25.62
N GLU A 288 4.27 -1.26 26.89
CA GLU A 288 4.33 -2.30 27.93
C GLU A 288 3.39 -3.47 27.64
N ASP A 289 2.20 -3.19 27.11
CA ASP A 289 1.24 -4.23 26.74
C ASP A 289 1.81 -5.15 25.64
N GLU A 290 2.61 -4.61 24.73
CA GLU A 290 3.28 -5.41 23.69
C GLU A 290 4.45 -6.20 24.28
N ILE A 291 5.21 -5.64 25.24
CA ILE A 291 6.24 -6.41 25.96
C ILE A 291 5.62 -7.60 26.69
N ARG A 292 4.56 -7.36 27.48
CA ARG A 292 3.89 -8.42 28.25
C ARG A 292 3.27 -9.47 27.33
N TRP A 293 2.63 -9.04 26.24
CA TRP A 293 2.06 -9.98 25.28
C TRP A 293 3.14 -10.82 24.62
N LEU A 294 4.19 -10.19 24.09
CA LEU A 294 5.25 -10.88 23.35
C LEU A 294 6.02 -11.86 24.24
N SER A 295 6.35 -11.47 25.47
CA SER A 295 7.00 -12.36 26.44
C SER A 295 6.11 -13.55 26.80
N THR A 296 4.82 -13.33 27.02
CA THR A 296 3.88 -14.40 27.41
C THR A 296 3.69 -15.39 26.26
N VAL A 297 3.47 -14.92 25.03
CA VAL A 297 3.30 -15.81 23.87
C VAL A 297 4.59 -16.55 23.55
N ALA A 298 5.75 -15.91 23.65
CA ALA A 298 7.04 -16.58 23.48
C ALA A 298 7.29 -17.66 24.54
N PHE A 299 6.92 -17.40 25.81
CA PHE A 299 7.05 -18.40 26.88
C PHE A 299 6.10 -19.59 26.66
N ASN A 300 4.85 -19.34 26.25
CA ASN A 300 3.92 -20.43 25.89
C ASN A 300 4.50 -21.28 24.76
N ARG A 301 5.17 -20.66 23.78
CA ARG A 301 5.85 -21.41 22.73
C ARG A 301 7.03 -22.23 23.25
N ALA A 302 7.75 -21.75 24.26
CA ALA A 302 8.77 -22.54 24.95
C ALA A 302 8.17 -23.78 25.62
N VAL A 303 6.99 -23.66 26.23
CA VAL A 303 6.24 -24.80 26.80
C VAL A 303 5.86 -25.80 25.70
N ASP A 304 5.43 -25.35 24.52
CA ASP A 304 5.18 -26.26 23.39
C ASP A 304 6.43 -27.05 23.00
N TYR A 305 7.61 -26.41 22.97
CA TYR A 305 8.87 -27.09 22.69
C TYR A 305 9.23 -28.12 23.77
N TYR A 306 8.98 -27.80 25.04
CA TYR A 306 9.14 -28.75 26.13
C TYR A 306 8.26 -29.99 25.94
N LEU A 307 6.97 -29.80 25.64
CA LEU A 307 6.04 -30.90 25.37
C LEU A 307 6.45 -31.74 24.16
N ALA A 308 7.15 -31.14 23.20
CA ALA A 308 7.70 -31.81 22.03
C ALA A 308 9.10 -32.44 22.26
N ALA A 309 9.61 -32.45 23.49
CA ALA A 309 10.96 -32.90 23.85
C ALA A 309 12.09 -32.17 23.10
N ALA A 310 11.86 -30.91 22.71
CA ALA A 310 12.81 -30.02 22.05
C ALA A 310 13.49 -29.10 23.07
N ASP A 311 14.23 -29.68 24.02
CA ASP A 311 14.78 -28.98 25.20
C ASP A 311 15.64 -27.77 24.85
N ALA A 312 16.41 -27.84 23.75
CA ALA A 312 17.26 -26.75 23.31
C ALA A 312 16.43 -25.54 22.85
N ASP A 313 15.36 -25.76 22.09
CA ASP A 313 14.47 -24.70 21.64
C ASP A 313 13.61 -24.16 22.80
N CYS A 314 13.17 -25.03 23.70
CA CYS A 314 12.49 -24.63 24.95
C CYS A 314 13.33 -23.63 25.75
N ARG A 315 14.57 -23.99 26.09
CA ARG A 315 15.46 -23.09 26.84
C ARG A 315 15.68 -21.77 26.11
N ARG A 316 15.99 -21.83 24.80
CA ARG A 316 16.27 -20.64 23.99
C ARG A 316 15.08 -19.67 23.95
N TRP A 317 13.86 -20.18 23.77
CA TRP A 317 12.66 -19.34 23.74
C TRP A 317 12.25 -18.83 25.13
N ALA A 318 12.39 -19.65 26.17
CA ALA A 318 12.08 -19.25 27.54
C ALA A 318 13.02 -18.12 28.02
N GLU A 319 14.33 -18.22 27.75
CA GLU A 319 15.32 -17.19 28.08
C GLU A 319 15.02 -15.85 27.41
N LYS A 320 14.67 -15.86 26.12
CA LYS A 320 14.26 -14.66 25.38
C LYS A 320 12.96 -14.06 25.94
N ALA A 321 11.99 -14.90 26.27
CA ALA A 321 10.73 -14.48 26.88
C ALA A 321 10.94 -13.81 28.25
N ILE A 322 11.76 -14.41 29.11
CA ILE A 322 12.12 -13.85 30.42
C ILE A 322 12.87 -12.53 30.26
N SER A 323 13.82 -12.48 29.32
CA SER A 323 14.58 -11.26 29.02
C SER A 323 13.68 -10.11 28.58
N LEU A 324 12.65 -10.37 27.78
CA LEU A 324 11.63 -9.37 27.42
C LEU A 324 10.79 -8.97 28.63
N ALA A 325 10.34 -9.94 29.42
CA ALA A 325 9.51 -9.70 30.59
C ALA A 325 10.21 -8.84 31.65
N ASP A 326 11.51 -8.98 31.82
CA ASP A 326 12.32 -8.17 32.73
C ASP A 326 12.37 -6.68 32.34
N MET A 327 12.08 -6.37 31.08
CA MET A 327 12.01 -4.99 30.59
C MET A 327 10.63 -4.35 30.81
N ALA A 328 9.64 -5.11 31.29
CA ALA A 328 8.35 -4.55 31.65
C ALA A 328 8.48 -3.69 32.92
N LYS A 329 7.73 -2.58 32.99
CA LYS A 329 7.70 -1.70 34.16
C LYS A 329 6.73 -2.22 35.23
N ASP A 330 6.97 -3.44 35.68
CA ASP A 330 6.14 -4.15 36.68
C ASP A 330 6.95 -4.61 37.89
N ASP A 331 8.04 -3.89 38.21
CA ASP A 331 9.01 -4.24 39.25
C ASP A 331 9.58 -5.68 39.07
N GLY A 332 9.67 -6.15 37.82
CA GLY A 332 10.16 -7.47 37.46
C GLY A 332 9.21 -8.61 37.85
N ALA A 333 7.93 -8.33 38.09
CA ALA A 333 6.94 -9.32 38.50
C ALA A 333 6.74 -10.40 37.43
N LEU A 334 6.57 -10.01 36.17
CA LEU A 334 6.39 -10.96 35.06
C LEU A 334 7.64 -11.81 34.85
N GLY A 335 8.83 -11.20 34.88
CA GLY A 335 10.09 -11.94 34.78
C GLY A 335 10.27 -12.97 35.89
N ARG A 336 9.96 -12.63 37.15
CA ARG A 336 9.99 -13.58 38.28
C ARG A 336 9.00 -14.73 38.09
N LEU A 337 7.78 -14.43 37.63
CA LEU A 337 6.77 -15.44 37.34
C LEU A 337 7.26 -16.43 36.27
N LEU A 338 7.79 -15.93 35.15
CA LEU A 338 8.25 -16.79 34.05
C LEU A 338 9.45 -17.67 34.46
N ARG A 339 10.41 -17.14 35.24
CA ARG A 339 11.52 -17.95 35.78
C ARG A 339 11.02 -19.07 36.69
N SER A 340 10.11 -18.77 37.61
CA SER A 340 9.52 -19.79 38.49
C SER A 340 8.76 -20.87 37.70
N LYS A 341 8.11 -20.51 36.60
CA LYS A 341 7.47 -21.50 35.71
C LYS A 341 8.49 -22.34 34.95
N LEU A 342 9.61 -21.77 34.51
CA LEU A 342 10.66 -22.50 33.82
C LEU A 342 11.31 -23.57 34.73
N GLU A 343 11.53 -23.24 36.00
CA GLU A 343 12.03 -24.18 37.01
C GLU A 343 11.11 -25.40 37.23
N MET A 344 9.81 -25.28 36.92
CA MET A 344 8.86 -26.40 36.99
C MET A 344 8.89 -27.30 35.74
N LEU A 345 9.50 -26.83 34.65
CA LEU A 345 9.59 -27.58 33.38
C LEU A 345 10.92 -28.35 33.28
N THR A 346 11.96 -27.91 33.98
CA THR A 346 13.25 -28.61 34.11
C THR A 346 13.23 -29.65 35.21
#